data_AF-A0A4S1XH05-F1
#
_entry.id   AF-A0A4S1XH05-F1
#
_cell.length_a   1.000
_cell.length_b   1.000
_cell.length_c   1.000
_cell.angle_alpha   90.00
_cell.angle_beta   90.00
_cell.angle_gamma   90.00
#
_symmetry.space_group_name_H-M   'P 1'
#
loop_
_entity.id
_entity.type
_entity.pdbx_description
1 polymer ?
#
loop_
_entity_poly.entity_id
_entity_poly.type
_entity_poly.pdbx_seq_one_letter_code
_entity_poly.pdbx_strand_id
1 'polypeptide(L)'
;MTPQQFVSQLCNLRFADAFNPYFDRCSVHDLEDASQRRSGSLEHMLAKAVSADIDAIWIGRDLGFRGGRRTGMALTDDVHFQTHLSRWGISRAKPTIGQPVPERTATCIWEMLEEIDVPIFLWNVFPLHPHEPEASFTNRAPSVGKIAKSDLRYTSTGSPGAIIVVRPRLSRSTGQCSKAHLLRRSAR
;
A
#
# COMPACT_ATOMS: atom_id res chain seq x y z
N MET A 1 16.88 10.33 -6.45
CA MET A 1 16.52 8.90 -6.62
C MET A 1 15.32 8.85 -7.56
N THR A 2 15.38 8.04 -8.63
CA THR A 2 14.26 7.87 -9.56
C THR A 2 13.26 6.82 -9.05
N PRO A 3 12.00 6.80 -9.53
CA PRO A 3 11.04 5.73 -9.24
C PRO A 3 11.60 4.32 -9.49
N GLN A 4 12.32 4.13 -10.60
CA GLN A 4 12.99 2.88 -10.97
C GLN A 4 13.99 2.44 -9.90
N GLN A 5 14.86 3.37 -9.48
CA GLN A 5 15.89 3.10 -8.46
C GLN A 5 15.24 2.75 -7.12
N PHE A 6 14.19 3.47 -6.73
CA PHE A 6 13.46 3.22 -5.49
C PHE A 6 12.80 1.84 -5.50
N VAL A 7 12.07 1.48 -6.57
CA VAL A 7 11.43 0.17 -6.69
C VAL A 7 12.46 -0.95 -6.74
N SER A 8 13.60 -0.74 -7.42
CA SER A 8 14.70 -1.71 -7.43
C SER A 8 15.25 -1.97 -6.02
N GLN A 9 15.44 -0.93 -5.20
CA GLN A 9 15.83 -1.10 -3.79
C GLN A 9 14.77 -1.86 -2.99
N LEU A 10 13.49 -1.55 -3.21
CA LEU A 10 12.38 -2.20 -2.56
C LEU A 10 12.29 -3.69 -2.91
N CYS A 11 12.53 -4.06 -4.16
CA CYS A 11 12.62 -5.45 -4.63
C CYS A 11 13.76 -6.24 -3.97
N ASN A 12 14.79 -5.57 -3.44
CA ASN A 12 15.92 -6.24 -2.79
C ASN A 12 15.74 -6.43 -1.28
N LEU A 13 14.66 -5.91 -0.68
CA LEU A 13 14.39 -6.12 0.73
C LEU A 13 14.02 -7.58 1.02
N ARG A 14 14.68 -8.18 2.02
CA ARG A 14 14.42 -9.55 2.49
C ARG A 14 14.22 -9.54 4.00
N PHE A 15 13.17 -10.20 4.44
CA PHE A 15 12.84 -10.39 5.85
C PHE A 15 12.35 -11.82 6.06
N ALA A 16 12.77 -12.47 7.15
CA ALA A 16 12.34 -13.84 7.46
C ALA A 16 10.84 -13.97 7.74
N ASP A 17 10.20 -12.87 8.12
CA ASP A 17 8.84 -12.76 8.65
C ASP A 17 8.00 -11.73 7.88
N ALA A 18 8.38 -11.44 6.63
CA ALA A 18 7.57 -10.63 5.74
C ALA A 18 7.69 -11.04 4.28
N PHE A 19 6.55 -11.09 3.61
CA PHE A 19 6.42 -11.28 2.17
C PHE A 19 6.64 -9.95 1.46
N ASN A 20 7.59 -9.91 0.53
CA ASN A 20 7.87 -8.78 -0.35
C ASN A 20 7.09 -8.93 -1.67
N PRO A 21 5.97 -8.22 -1.86
CA PRO A 21 5.15 -8.39 -3.07
C PRO A 21 5.90 -8.01 -4.36
N TYR A 22 6.94 -7.21 -4.27
CA TYR A 22 7.67 -6.74 -5.44
C TYR A 22 8.74 -7.73 -5.91
N PHE A 23 9.01 -8.78 -5.13
CA PHE A 23 9.98 -9.82 -5.45
C PHE A 23 9.38 -11.22 -5.33
N ASP A 24 8.73 -11.52 -4.20
CA ASP A 24 8.19 -12.83 -3.91
C ASP A 24 6.96 -13.15 -4.76
N ARG A 25 6.78 -14.44 -5.05
CA ARG A 25 5.60 -15.00 -5.72
C ARG A 25 4.88 -15.95 -4.77
N CYS A 26 3.58 -15.74 -4.61
CA CYS A 26 2.68 -16.61 -3.87
C CYS A 26 2.17 -17.75 -4.75
N SER A 27 2.64 -18.98 -4.53
CA SER A 27 2.24 -20.16 -5.31
C SER A 27 0.73 -20.43 -5.37
N VAL A 28 -0.04 -19.94 -4.39
CA VAL A 28 -1.49 -20.18 -4.27
C VAL A 28 -2.35 -19.16 -5.03
N HIS A 29 -1.86 -17.93 -5.20
CA HIS A 29 -2.71 -16.78 -5.55
C HIS A 29 -2.16 -15.92 -6.68
N ASP A 30 -0.88 -16.07 -7.01
CA ASP A 30 -0.22 -15.23 -7.98
C ASP A 30 -0.16 -15.90 -9.36
N LEU A 31 -0.24 -15.09 -10.41
CA LEU A 31 0.25 -15.43 -11.74
C LEU A 31 1.77 -15.65 -11.70
N GLU A 32 2.33 -16.24 -12.75
CA GLU A 32 3.77 -16.52 -12.82
C GLU A 32 4.64 -15.25 -12.76
N ASP A 33 4.17 -14.17 -13.38
CA ASP A 33 4.82 -12.87 -13.48
C ASP A 33 4.28 -11.84 -12.47
N ALA A 34 3.66 -12.29 -11.39
CA ALA A 34 2.96 -11.42 -10.45
C ALA A 34 3.87 -10.39 -9.77
N SER A 35 5.08 -10.75 -9.36
CA SER A 35 6.01 -9.81 -8.72
C SER A 35 6.49 -8.72 -9.69
N GLN A 36 6.70 -9.07 -10.96
CA GLN A 36 7.01 -8.12 -12.05
C GLN A 36 5.82 -7.19 -12.34
N ARG A 37 4.59 -7.72 -12.30
CA ARG A 37 3.38 -6.90 -12.38
C ARG A 37 3.30 -5.93 -11.20
N ARG A 38 3.50 -6.38 -9.97
CA ARG A 38 3.42 -5.50 -8.78
C ARG A 38 4.48 -4.40 -8.79
N SER A 39 5.75 -4.77 -9.00
CA SER A 39 6.86 -3.81 -9.08
C SER A 39 6.66 -2.80 -10.22
N GLY A 40 6.32 -3.27 -11.42
CA GLY A 40 6.06 -2.40 -12.55
C GLY A 40 4.87 -1.46 -12.30
N SER A 41 3.81 -1.90 -11.63
CA SER A 41 2.65 -1.05 -11.37
C SER A 41 3.01 0.05 -10.37
N LEU A 42 3.81 -0.30 -9.36
CA LEU A 42 4.29 0.66 -8.39
C LEU A 42 5.23 1.68 -9.02
N GLU A 43 6.14 1.25 -9.89
CA GLU A 43 7.05 2.15 -10.60
C GLU A 43 6.28 3.17 -11.45
N HIS A 44 5.31 2.73 -12.24
CA HIS A 44 4.49 3.64 -13.06
C HIS A 44 3.69 4.60 -12.18
N MET A 45 3.13 4.12 -11.08
CA MET A 45 2.37 4.97 -10.15
C MET A 45 3.26 6.01 -9.48
N LEU A 46 4.47 5.64 -9.04
CA LEU A 46 5.45 6.58 -8.51
C LEU A 46 5.90 7.60 -9.56
N ALA A 47 6.12 7.17 -10.81
CA ALA A 47 6.46 8.09 -11.89
C ALA A 47 5.36 9.12 -12.15
N LYS A 48 4.09 8.68 -12.16
CA LYS A 48 2.93 9.58 -12.27
C LYS A 48 2.82 10.52 -11.07
N ALA A 49 2.98 10.01 -9.85
CA ALA A 49 2.91 10.79 -8.63
C ALA A 49 4.00 11.86 -8.53
N VAL A 50 5.24 11.55 -8.93
CA VAL A 50 6.34 12.52 -8.96
C VAL A 50 6.10 13.64 -9.99
N SER A 51 5.39 13.34 -11.07
CA SER A 51 5.02 14.33 -12.10
C SER A 51 3.73 15.10 -11.80
N ALA A 52 2.96 14.67 -10.80
CA ALA A 52 1.68 15.25 -10.45
C ALA A 52 1.82 16.24 -9.28
N ASP A 53 0.94 17.24 -9.23
CA ASP A 53 0.76 18.07 -8.04
C ASP A 53 -0.16 17.32 -7.08
N ILE A 54 0.41 16.57 -6.15
CA ILE A 54 -0.35 15.74 -5.21
C ILE A 54 -0.86 16.57 -4.03
N ASP A 55 -2.15 16.49 -3.72
CA ASP A 55 -2.77 17.23 -2.62
C ASP A 55 -2.50 16.60 -1.25
N ALA A 56 -2.40 15.27 -1.22
CA ALA A 56 -2.17 14.54 0.01
C ALA A 56 -1.50 13.19 -0.20
N ILE A 57 -0.85 12.73 0.87
CA ILE A 57 -0.37 11.34 0.97
C ILE A 57 -1.13 10.67 2.12
N TRP A 58 -1.82 9.57 1.83
CA TRP A 58 -2.47 8.73 2.83
C TRP A 58 -1.56 7.57 3.21
N ILE A 59 -1.17 7.52 4.47
CA ILE A 59 -0.19 6.58 4.98
C ILE A 59 -0.88 5.49 5.80
N GLY A 60 -0.82 4.25 5.29
CA GLY A 60 -1.07 3.01 6.02
C GLY A 60 0.16 2.49 6.76
N ARG A 61 -0.01 1.46 7.60
CA ARG A 61 1.08 0.87 8.38
C ARG A 61 1.88 -0.14 7.56
N ASP A 62 1.23 -1.25 7.20
CA ASP A 62 1.81 -2.40 6.50
C ASP A 62 0.78 -3.03 5.56
N LEU A 63 1.22 -3.90 4.65
CA LEU A 63 0.33 -4.53 3.69
C LEU A 63 -0.39 -5.71 4.34
N GLY A 64 -1.72 -5.77 4.20
CA GLY A 64 -2.49 -6.93 4.63
C GLY A 64 -2.47 -8.06 3.60
N PHE A 65 -2.69 -9.30 4.06
CA PHE A 65 -2.58 -10.49 3.22
C PHE A 65 -3.64 -10.57 2.10
N ARG A 66 -4.81 -9.93 2.29
CA ARG A 66 -5.89 -9.83 1.30
C ARG A 66 -5.81 -8.57 0.44
N GLY A 67 -5.06 -7.56 0.88
CA GLY A 67 -4.86 -6.31 0.16
C GLY A 67 -3.51 -6.25 -0.53
N GLY A 68 -2.66 -5.35 -0.04
CA GLY A 68 -1.37 -5.01 -0.63
C GLY A 68 -0.41 -6.18 -0.84
N ARG A 69 -0.49 -7.27 -0.06
CA ARG A 69 0.29 -8.49 -0.34
C ARG A 69 -0.01 -9.02 -1.74
N ARG A 70 -1.27 -9.01 -2.14
CA ARG A 70 -1.77 -9.53 -3.40
C ARG A 70 -1.57 -8.54 -4.53
N THR A 71 -1.83 -7.27 -4.29
CA THR A 71 -1.85 -6.21 -5.34
C THR A 71 -0.55 -5.44 -5.49
N GLY A 72 0.31 -5.46 -4.46
CA GLY A 72 1.48 -4.58 -4.36
C GLY A 72 1.14 -3.11 -4.08
N MET A 73 -0.14 -2.77 -3.95
CA MET A 73 -0.63 -1.39 -3.82
C MET A 73 -1.05 -1.10 -2.38
N ALA A 74 -0.66 0.08 -1.88
CA ALA A 74 -1.01 0.52 -0.54
C ALA A 74 -2.54 0.67 -0.39
N LEU A 75 -3.08 0.22 0.74
CA LEU A 75 -4.51 0.35 1.09
C LEU A 75 -5.47 -0.16 -0.01
N THR A 76 -5.06 -1.14 -0.80
CA THR A 76 -5.77 -1.57 -2.02
C THR A 76 -5.86 -3.10 -2.10
N ASP A 77 -7.07 -3.60 -2.32
CA ASP A 77 -7.38 -5.02 -2.55
C ASP A 77 -7.61 -5.34 -4.03
N ASP A 78 -7.90 -6.60 -4.34
CA ASP A 78 -8.11 -7.03 -5.74
C ASP A 78 -9.31 -6.31 -6.38
N VAL A 79 -10.33 -5.97 -5.59
CA VAL A 79 -11.58 -5.33 -6.07
C VAL A 79 -11.27 -3.91 -6.54
N HIS A 80 -10.48 -3.16 -5.77
CA HIS A 80 -10.16 -1.76 -6.05
C HIS A 80 -8.88 -1.57 -6.86
N PHE A 81 -8.18 -2.65 -7.24
CA PHE A 81 -6.90 -2.58 -7.95
C PHE A 81 -6.99 -1.77 -9.24
N GLN A 82 -7.99 -2.05 -10.10
CA GLN A 82 -8.15 -1.31 -11.36
C GLN A 82 -8.56 0.14 -11.12
N THR A 83 -9.46 0.39 -10.16
CA THR A 83 -9.86 1.76 -9.78
C THR A 83 -8.65 2.58 -9.34
N HIS A 84 -7.74 1.98 -8.56
CA HIS A 84 -6.51 2.64 -8.15
C HIS A 84 -5.61 3.00 -9.33
N LEU A 85 -5.37 2.07 -10.24
CA LEU A 85 -4.55 2.37 -11.42
C LEU A 85 -5.18 3.45 -12.31
N SER A 86 -6.51 3.40 -12.50
CA SER A 86 -7.26 4.35 -13.32
C SER A 86 -7.16 5.78 -12.79
N ARG A 87 -7.14 5.99 -11.46
CA ARG A 87 -6.92 7.33 -10.86
C ARG A 87 -5.58 7.97 -11.26
N TRP A 88 -4.61 7.17 -11.68
CA TRP A 88 -3.30 7.60 -12.17
C TRP A 88 -3.16 7.50 -13.69
N GLY A 89 -4.24 7.19 -14.41
CA GLY A 89 -4.22 6.97 -15.85
C GLY A 89 -3.37 5.76 -16.27
N ILE A 90 -3.31 4.73 -15.42
CA ILE A 90 -2.53 3.50 -15.64
C ILE A 90 -3.50 2.38 -15.96
N SER A 91 -3.17 1.55 -16.96
CA SER A 91 -3.91 0.33 -17.28
C SER A 91 -2.95 -0.85 -17.27
N ARG A 92 -3.09 -1.75 -16.29
CA ARG A 92 -2.29 -2.99 -16.18
C ARG A 92 -3.15 -4.12 -15.64
N ALA A 93 -2.91 -5.33 -16.13
CA ALA A 93 -3.63 -6.51 -15.68
C ALA A 93 -3.27 -6.90 -14.24
N LYS A 94 -4.24 -7.45 -13.51
CA LYS A 94 -4.07 -7.87 -12.11
C LYS A 94 -2.96 -8.93 -11.96
N PRO A 95 -2.27 -8.97 -10.81
CA PRO A 95 -1.23 -9.97 -10.54
C PRO A 95 -1.77 -11.32 -10.05
N THR A 96 -3.05 -11.40 -9.69
CA THR A 96 -3.65 -12.57 -9.03
C THR A 96 -4.49 -13.45 -9.93
N ILE A 97 -4.54 -14.74 -9.60
CA ILE A 97 -5.46 -15.72 -10.19
C ILE A 97 -6.78 -15.81 -9.41
N GLY A 98 -7.82 -16.28 -10.08
CA GLY A 98 -9.14 -16.49 -9.49
C GLY A 98 -9.96 -15.21 -9.34
N GLN A 99 -10.99 -15.29 -8.49
CA GLN A 99 -11.92 -14.18 -8.24
C GLN A 99 -11.28 -13.08 -7.39
N PRO A 100 -11.65 -11.81 -7.60
CA PRO A 100 -11.20 -10.70 -6.76
C PRO A 100 -11.57 -10.94 -5.28
N VAL A 101 -10.61 -10.71 -4.39
CA VAL A 101 -10.79 -10.83 -2.94
C VAL A 101 -10.84 -9.43 -2.30
N PRO A 102 -11.92 -9.07 -1.57
CA PRO A 102 -11.97 -7.82 -0.85
C PRO A 102 -11.18 -7.87 0.47
N GLU A 103 -10.61 -6.74 0.86
CA GLU A 103 -10.03 -6.49 2.18
C GLU A 103 -10.80 -5.37 2.89
N ARG A 104 -11.33 -5.66 4.08
CA ARG A 104 -12.17 -4.72 4.84
C ARG A 104 -11.55 -3.33 5.03
N THR A 105 -10.24 -3.26 5.27
CA THR A 105 -9.55 -1.97 5.38
C THR A 105 -9.53 -1.25 4.05
N ALA A 106 -9.18 -1.92 2.96
CA ALA A 106 -9.24 -1.33 1.62
C ALA A 106 -10.66 -0.85 1.30
N THR A 107 -11.69 -1.67 1.46
CA THR A 107 -13.10 -1.29 1.23
C THR A 107 -13.46 0.03 1.92
N CYS A 108 -13.17 0.15 3.22
CA CYS A 108 -13.43 1.38 3.99
C CYS A 108 -12.66 2.59 3.47
N ILE A 109 -11.41 2.41 3.03
CA ILE A 109 -10.60 3.49 2.45
C ILE A 109 -11.18 3.94 1.11
N TRP A 110 -11.55 2.98 0.26
CA TRP A 110 -12.07 3.24 -1.08
C TRP A 110 -13.47 3.88 -1.05
N GLU A 111 -14.33 3.51 -0.10
CA GLU A 111 -15.60 4.21 0.17
C GLU A 111 -15.41 5.72 0.43
N MET A 112 -14.27 6.13 1.01
CA MET A 112 -13.96 7.54 1.21
C MET A 112 -13.22 8.15 0.01
N LEU A 113 -12.34 7.37 -0.65
CA LEU A 113 -11.48 7.86 -1.72
C LEU A 113 -12.25 8.10 -3.02
N GLU A 114 -13.32 7.34 -3.27
CA GLU A 114 -14.21 7.51 -4.44
C GLU A 114 -14.97 8.84 -4.42
N GLU A 115 -15.20 9.42 -3.23
CA GLU A 115 -15.83 10.73 -3.06
C GLU A 115 -14.84 11.90 -3.18
N ILE A 116 -13.56 11.61 -3.48
CA ILE A 116 -12.49 12.60 -3.53
C ILE A 116 -11.87 12.64 -4.93
N ASP A 117 -12.02 13.77 -5.61
CA ASP A 117 -11.51 13.98 -6.98
C ASP A 117 -10.08 14.53 -7.04
N VAL A 118 -9.45 14.82 -5.89
CA VAL A 118 -8.07 15.29 -5.87
C VAL A 118 -7.04 14.14 -5.92
N PRO A 119 -5.85 14.37 -6.49
CA PRO A 119 -4.76 13.39 -6.53
C PRO A 119 -4.21 13.09 -5.12
N ILE A 120 -4.66 11.99 -4.54
CA ILE A 120 -4.16 11.45 -3.27
C ILE A 120 -3.27 10.24 -3.54
N PHE A 121 -2.03 10.29 -3.09
CA PHE A 121 -1.10 9.17 -3.17
C PHE A 121 -1.22 8.26 -1.94
N LEU A 122 -1.35 6.95 -2.14
CA LEU A 122 -1.45 5.97 -1.06
C LEU A 122 -0.09 5.33 -0.81
N TRP A 123 0.32 5.21 0.45
CA TRP A 123 1.60 4.57 0.83
C TRP A 123 1.49 3.79 2.13
N ASN A 124 2.39 2.82 2.35
CA ASN A 124 2.54 2.12 3.62
C ASN A 124 3.93 2.36 4.20
N VAL A 125 4.02 2.72 5.49
CA VAL A 125 5.32 2.92 6.18
C VAL A 125 6.21 1.70 6.05
N PHE A 126 5.62 0.51 6.19
CA PHE A 126 6.25 -0.77 5.93
C PHE A 126 5.61 -1.37 4.67
N PRO A 127 6.15 -1.14 3.47
CA PRO A 127 5.53 -1.52 2.19
C PRO A 127 5.62 -3.03 1.88
N LEU A 128 5.66 -3.88 2.91
CA LEU A 128 5.69 -5.34 2.79
C LEU A 128 4.57 -5.94 3.64
N HIS A 129 4.33 -7.23 3.48
CA HIS A 129 3.33 -7.96 4.27
C HIS A 129 4.00 -8.77 5.40
N PRO A 130 4.00 -8.28 6.65
CA PRO A 130 4.45 -9.06 7.80
C PRO A 130 3.46 -10.18 8.12
N HIS A 131 3.98 -11.37 8.42
CA HIS A 131 3.19 -12.55 8.78
C HIS A 131 3.83 -13.32 9.93
N GLU A 132 3.05 -14.19 10.57
CA GLU A 132 3.58 -15.14 11.55
C GLU A 132 4.47 -16.19 10.86
N PRO A 133 5.50 -16.72 11.55
CA PRO A 133 6.28 -17.85 11.06
C PRO A 133 5.38 -19.02 10.65
N GLU A 134 5.68 -19.67 9.54
CA GLU A 134 4.89 -20.78 8.96
C GLU A 134 3.43 -20.45 8.57
N ALA A 135 2.96 -19.21 8.77
CA ALA A 135 1.59 -18.81 8.50
C ALA A 135 1.54 -17.54 7.62
N SER A 136 1.94 -17.68 6.36
CA SER A 136 2.09 -16.61 5.35
C SER A 136 0.79 -15.84 4.98
N PHE A 137 -0.36 -16.27 5.49
CA PHE A 137 -1.68 -15.66 5.27
C PHE A 137 -2.29 -15.11 6.57
N THR A 138 -1.44 -14.67 7.49
CA THR A 138 -1.83 -14.02 8.74
C THR A 138 -1.36 -12.57 8.74
N ASN A 139 -2.10 -11.69 9.40
CA ASN A 139 -1.65 -10.32 9.62
C ASN A 139 -1.01 -10.23 11.00
N ARG A 140 0.19 -9.64 11.08
CA ARG A 140 0.80 -9.23 12.34
C ARG A 140 1.41 -7.84 12.22
N ALA A 141 1.74 -7.21 13.35
CA ALA A 141 2.52 -5.98 13.29
C ALA A 141 3.99 -6.27 12.91
N PRO A 142 4.67 -5.41 12.13
CA PRO A 142 6.09 -5.55 11.89
C PRO A 142 6.89 -5.62 13.21
N SER A 143 7.93 -6.45 13.27
CA SER A 143 8.82 -6.52 14.43
C SER A 143 9.44 -5.14 14.72
N VAL A 144 9.25 -4.64 15.94
CA VAL A 144 9.66 -3.29 16.39
C VAL A 144 11.18 -3.04 16.22
N GLY A 145 12.00 -4.09 16.13
CA GLY A 145 13.44 -3.99 15.88
C GLY A 145 13.89 -4.08 14.40
N LYS A 146 12.99 -4.41 13.46
CA LYS A 146 13.32 -4.60 12.02
C LYS A 146 12.86 -3.46 11.12
N ILE A 147 11.99 -2.59 11.63
CA ILE A 147 11.90 -1.23 11.09
C ILE A 147 13.20 -0.57 11.54
N ALA A 148 14.27 -0.76 10.78
CA ALA A 148 15.46 0.02 10.99
C ALA A 148 14.99 1.47 11.08
N LYS A 149 15.49 2.19 12.09
CA LYS A 149 15.54 3.65 12.09
C LYS A 149 16.36 4.19 10.90
N SER A 150 16.50 3.42 9.80
CA SER A 150 17.02 3.86 8.52
C SER A 150 15.96 4.74 7.88
N ASP A 151 16.04 6.02 8.24
CA ASP A 151 16.01 7.09 7.26
C ASP A 151 14.71 7.38 6.49
N LEU A 152 13.55 6.86 6.91
CA LEU A 152 12.29 7.59 6.67
C LEU A 152 12.13 8.71 7.72
N ARG A 153 13.05 9.68 7.69
CA ARG A 153 12.74 11.01 8.22
C ARG A 153 11.80 11.64 7.21
N TYR A 154 10.50 11.68 7.51
CA TYR A 154 9.61 12.62 6.83
C TYR A 154 10.08 14.03 7.24
N THR A 155 11.02 14.59 6.49
CA THR A 155 11.36 16.00 6.61
C THR A 155 10.18 16.78 6.07
N SER A 156 9.52 17.55 6.92
CA SER A 156 8.53 18.55 6.51
C SER A 156 9.27 19.68 5.78
N THR A 157 9.74 19.43 4.58
CA THR A 157 10.29 20.46 3.70
C THR A 157 9.20 20.86 2.72
N GLY A 158 8.39 21.83 3.11
CA GLY A 158 7.84 22.87 2.23
C GLY A 158 6.97 22.48 1.03
N SER A 159 6.49 21.25 0.88
CA SER A 159 5.51 20.91 -0.19
C SER A 159 4.07 21.16 0.29
N PRO A 160 3.13 21.62 -0.58
CA PRO A 160 1.77 22.02 -0.18
C PRO A 160 0.85 20.86 0.25
N GLY A 161 1.33 19.61 0.30
CA GLY A 161 0.50 18.42 0.52
C GLY A 161 0.36 18.03 2.00
N ALA A 162 -0.88 17.70 2.42
CA ALA A 162 -1.12 17.18 3.77
C ALA A 162 -0.73 15.69 3.88
N ILE A 163 0.09 15.34 4.87
CA ILE A 163 0.32 13.94 5.23
C ILE A 163 -0.81 13.49 6.16
N ILE A 164 -1.63 12.54 5.70
CA ILE A 164 -2.74 11.98 6.46
C ILE A 164 -2.37 10.55 6.87
N VAL A 165 -2.19 10.34 8.17
CA VAL A 165 -1.95 8.99 8.70
C VAL A 165 -3.30 8.32 8.94
N VAL A 166 -3.59 7.27 8.17
CA VAL A 166 -4.87 6.55 8.30
C VAL A 166 -4.69 5.39 9.27
N ARG A 167 -5.35 5.48 10.44
CA ARG A 167 -5.46 4.38 11.39
C ARG A 167 -6.88 3.83 11.37
N PRO A 168 -7.14 2.66 10.77
CA PRO A 168 -8.43 2.03 10.92
C PRO A 168 -8.63 1.65 12.41
N ARG A 169 -9.66 2.21 13.07
CA ARG A 169 -10.14 1.69 14.35
C ARG A 169 -11.06 0.51 14.07
N LEU A 170 -10.61 -0.69 14.41
CA LEU A 170 -11.43 -1.89 14.38
C LEU A 170 -12.36 -1.87 15.61
N SER A 171 -13.63 -1.53 15.42
CA SER A 171 -14.70 -1.85 16.37
C SER A 171 -14.86 -3.37 16.44
N ARG A 172 -14.71 -3.95 17.64
CA ARG A 172 -14.86 -5.39 17.88
C ARG A 172 -16.31 -5.88 17.79
N SER A 173 -17.31 -5.00 17.77
CA SER A 173 -18.72 -5.37 17.98
C SER A 173 -19.62 -5.29 16.76
N THR A 174 -19.25 -4.61 15.67
CA THR A 174 -20.22 -4.30 14.59
C THR A 174 -19.79 -4.61 13.16
N GLY A 175 -18.57 -5.10 12.90
CA GLY A 175 -18.14 -5.33 11.51
C GLY A 175 -18.02 -4.05 10.65
N GLN A 176 -18.38 -2.88 11.18
CA GLN A 176 -18.26 -1.58 10.52
C GLN A 176 -16.90 -0.93 10.80
N CYS A 177 -16.32 -0.31 9.78
CA CYS A 177 -15.15 0.55 9.90
C CYS A 177 -15.63 1.92 10.39
N SER A 178 -15.27 2.34 11.60
CA SER A 178 -15.62 3.69 12.05
C SER A 178 -14.80 4.69 11.24
N LYS A 179 -15.44 5.71 10.64
CA LYS A 179 -14.83 6.81 9.87
C LYS A 179 -13.38 7.07 10.28
N ALA A 180 -12.44 6.95 9.34
CA ALA A 180 -11.05 7.26 9.57
C ALA A 180 -10.93 8.67 10.18
N HIS A 181 -10.35 8.78 11.36
CA HIS A 181 -10.03 10.09 11.90
C HIS A 181 -8.83 10.63 11.13
N LEU A 182 -9.09 11.63 10.29
CA LEU A 182 -8.07 12.43 9.62
C LEU A 182 -7.30 13.21 10.69
N LEU A 183 -6.15 12.68 11.12
CA LEU A 183 -5.23 13.45 11.96
C LEU A 183 -4.48 14.42 11.05
N ARG A 184 -5.03 15.63 10.85
CA ARG A 184 -4.25 16.75 10.29
C ARG A 184 -3.17 17.09 11.30
N ARG A 185 -1.91 16.79 10.98
CA ARG A 185 -0.78 17.48 11.60
C ARG A 185 -0.52 18.73 10.78
N SER A 186 -1.04 19.87 11.22
CA SER A 186 -0.56 21.15 10.70
C SER A 186 0.93 21.25 10.99
N ALA A 187 1.75 21.35 9.93
CA ALA A 187 3.11 21.83 10.07
C ALA A 187 3.02 23.26 10.64
N ARG A 188 3.61 23.48 11.81
CA ARG A 188 3.90 24.83 12.32
C ARG A 188 5.33 25.17 11.93
#